data_AF-A0A352MDI1-F1
#
_entry.id   AF-A0A352MDI1-F1
#
_cell.length_a   1.000
_cell.length_b   1.000
_cell.length_c   1.000
_cell.angle_alpha   90.00
_cell.angle_beta   90.00
_cell.angle_gamma   90.00
#
_symmetry.space_group_name_H-M   'P 1'
#
loop_
_entity.id
_entity.type
_entity.pdbx_description
1 polymer ?
#
loop_
_entity_poly.entity_id
_entity_poly.type
_entity_poly.pdbx_seq_one_letter_code
_entity_poly.pdbx_strand_id
1 'polypeptide(L)'
;MENSSNSTTNDKEVLRKQTDYPLKKFKNYLFDFFMLFLAVTLGFFVNNLSEDRSDRQREKQYMNSLINDLKSDTTQIQDVCISIKNQIVGIDSLLHVMENPDQHNFVNRFYYFALKYLNSATFYSGSDRTISQLKSSGGLRLIQKIFISDSIVNYYSSSDNVKYNTEFCLKEFNKILESEKEMMYLKYLRVYKIDSIPHLEELELLINDPDIINQFYNQVIYYLSSLINYNILLTDLKEEADTLMKLIKESYNLKDASE
;
A
#
# COMPACT_ATOMS: atom_id res chain seq x y z
N MET A 1 -46.92 30.99 -90.57
CA MET A 1 -45.55 30.68 -90.14
C MET A 1 -45.30 31.44 -88.85
N GLU A 2 -44.95 30.71 -87.79
CA GLU A 2 -44.27 31.12 -86.54
C GLU A 2 -44.96 32.16 -85.63
N ASN A 3 -45.51 31.71 -84.49
CA ASN A 3 -44.89 31.59 -83.14
C ASN A 3 -44.93 32.96 -82.40
N SER A 4 -45.38 33.10 -81.15
CA SER A 4 -45.46 32.15 -80.03
C SER A 4 -46.37 32.69 -78.89
N SER A 5 -46.97 31.76 -78.12
CA SER A 5 -47.20 31.73 -76.64
C SER A 5 -47.85 32.92 -75.90
N ASN A 6 -48.73 32.81 -74.90
CA ASN A 6 -49.19 31.75 -73.98
C ASN A 6 -50.51 32.27 -73.33
N SER A 7 -51.63 31.54 -73.25
CA SER A 7 -52.02 30.55 -72.22
C SER A 7 -51.96 31.11 -70.78
N THR A 8 -53.11 31.58 -70.26
CA THR A 8 -54.00 30.91 -69.28
C THR A 8 -53.51 30.85 -67.83
N THR A 9 -54.53 30.97 -66.97
CA THR A 9 -54.65 30.46 -65.58
C THR A 9 -54.21 31.40 -64.46
N ASN A 10 -55.24 31.97 -63.82
CA ASN A 10 -55.17 32.65 -62.53
C ASN A 10 -54.49 31.77 -61.48
N ASP A 11 -53.56 32.42 -60.80
CA ASP A 11 -52.67 31.94 -59.77
C ASP A 11 -53.39 31.58 -58.45
N LYS A 12 -53.02 30.42 -57.89
CA LYS A 12 -52.64 30.21 -56.48
C LYS A 12 -53.74 30.34 -55.39
N GLU A 13 -54.50 29.26 -55.19
CA GLU A 13 -54.88 28.85 -53.83
C GLU A 13 -53.67 28.21 -53.12
N VAL A 14 -52.88 29.03 -52.43
CA VAL A 14 -51.96 28.54 -51.40
C VAL A 14 -52.71 28.62 -50.06
N LEU A 15 -53.22 27.48 -49.60
CA LEU A 15 -53.73 27.26 -48.25
C LEU A 15 -52.67 27.67 -47.21
N ARG A 16 -52.70 28.92 -46.74
CA ARG A 16 -52.07 29.33 -45.48
C ARG A 16 -52.87 28.72 -44.34
N LYS A 17 -52.39 27.61 -43.75
CA LYS A 17 -52.80 27.19 -42.41
C LYS A 17 -52.39 28.29 -41.43
N GLN A 18 -53.35 29.13 -41.06
CA GLN A 18 -53.20 30.13 -40.01
C GLN A 18 -53.23 29.37 -38.68
N THR A 19 -52.08 29.20 -38.05
CA THR A 19 -51.98 28.65 -36.69
C THR A 19 -52.42 29.74 -35.72
N ASP A 20 -53.71 29.76 -35.40
CA ASP A 20 -54.23 30.53 -34.27
C ASP A 20 -53.68 29.93 -32.97
N TYR A 21 -52.60 30.52 -32.45
CA TYR A 21 -52.18 30.28 -31.08
C TYR A 21 -53.04 31.18 -30.18
N PRO A 22 -53.98 30.64 -29.39
CA PRO A 22 -54.78 31.45 -28.49
C PRO A 22 -53.85 32.16 -27.49
N LEU A 23 -54.03 33.48 -27.34
CA LEU A 23 -53.30 34.31 -26.37
C LEU A 23 -53.49 33.72 -24.96
N LYS A 24 -52.46 33.02 -24.46
CA LYS A 24 -52.47 32.46 -23.10
C LYS A 24 -52.54 33.61 -22.09
N LYS A 25 -53.46 33.53 -21.13
CA LYS A 25 -53.51 34.47 -19.99
C LYS A 25 -52.15 34.44 -19.27
N PHE A 26 -51.65 35.58 -18.81
CA PHE A 26 -50.37 35.70 -18.07
C PHE A 26 -50.20 34.65 -16.95
N LYS A 27 -51.30 34.31 -16.25
CA LYS A 27 -51.32 33.24 -15.24
C LYS A 27 -50.83 31.90 -15.79
N ASN A 28 -51.17 31.54 -17.02
CA ASN A 28 -50.76 30.29 -17.65
C ASN A 28 -49.26 30.30 -17.96
N TYR A 29 -48.69 31.42 -18.41
CA TYR A 29 -47.23 31.54 -18.59
C TYR A 29 -46.48 31.44 -17.26
N LEU A 30 -47.04 31.99 -16.18
CA LEU A 30 -46.47 31.87 -14.85
C LEU A 30 -46.51 30.42 -14.34
N PHE A 31 -47.61 29.70 -14.56
CA PHE A 31 -47.72 28.27 -14.24
C PHE A 31 -46.80 27.40 -15.12
N ASP A 32 -46.68 27.70 -16.42
CA ASP A 32 -45.75 27.03 -17.33
C ASP A 32 -44.29 27.25 -16.86
N PHE A 33 -43.96 28.47 -16.42
CA PHE A 33 -42.66 28.77 -15.81
C PHE A 33 -42.44 27.98 -14.52
N PHE A 34 -43.40 27.98 -13.59
CA PHE A 34 -43.27 27.21 -12.33
C PHE A 34 -43.18 25.71 -12.56
N MET A 35 -43.89 25.17 -13.56
CA MET A 35 -43.80 23.76 -13.94
C MET A 35 -42.38 23.41 -14.43
N LEU A 36 -41.81 24.20 -15.34
CA LEU A 36 -40.47 24.00 -15.87
C LEU A 36 -39.39 24.24 -14.79
N PHE A 37 -39.52 25.31 -14.02
CA PHE A 37 -38.63 25.63 -12.91
C PHE A 37 -38.62 24.49 -11.87
N LEU A 38 -39.79 24.05 -11.42
CA LEU A 38 -39.90 22.98 -10.43
C LEU A 38 -39.37 21.65 -10.96
N ALA A 39 -39.59 21.32 -12.23
CA ALA A 39 -39.03 20.10 -12.85
C ALA A 39 -37.49 20.10 -12.84
N VAL A 40 -36.87 21.24 -13.21
CA VAL A 40 -35.40 21.39 -13.19
C VAL A 40 -34.87 21.41 -11.75
N THR A 41 -35.52 22.15 -10.85
CA THR A 41 -35.12 22.25 -9.44
C THR A 41 -35.25 20.91 -8.71
N LEU A 42 -36.33 20.16 -8.90
CA LEU A 42 -36.48 18.81 -8.34
C LEU A 42 -35.49 17.83 -8.94
N GLY A 43 -35.24 17.88 -10.25
CA GLY A 43 -34.20 17.08 -10.88
C GLY A 43 -32.84 17.32 -10.24
N PHE A 44 -32.49 18.58 -9.98
CA PHE A 44 -31.28 18.96 -9.25
C PHE A 44 -31.27 18.43 -7.80
N PHE A 45 -32.35 18.60 -7.05
CA PHE A 45 -32.43 18.09 -5.66
C PHE A 45 -32.37 16.56 -5.57
N VAL A 46 -33.05 15.84 -6.46
CA VAL A 46 -33.02 14.37 -6.50
C VAL A 46 -31.61 13.87 -6.83
N ASN A 47 -30.93 14.53 -7.77
CA ASN A 47 -29.55 14.19 -8.12
C ASN A 47 -28.61 14.40 -6.92
N ASN A 48 -28.67 15.56 -6.25
CA ASN A 48 -27.84 15.82 -5.06
C ASN A 48 -28.10 14.82 -3.93
N LEU A 49 -29.37 14.50 -3.62
CA LEU A 49 -29.71 13.53 -2.56
C LEU A 49 -29.28 12.10 -2.92
N SER A 50 -29.34 11.74 -4.21
CA SER A 50 -28.89 10.44 -4.70
C SER A 50 -27.37 10.32 -4.65
N GLU A 51 -26.66 11.39 -5.02
CA GLU A 51 -25.21 11.49 -4.95
C GLU A 51 -24.72 11.36 -3.51
N ASP A 52 -25.30 12.08 -2.55
CA ASP A 52 -24.99 11.97 -1.13
C ASP A 52 -25.14 10.54 -0.58
N ARG A 53 -26.17 9.81 -1.02
CA ARG A 53 -26.39 8.41 -0.61
C ARG A 53 -25.36 7.48 -1.24
N SER A 54 -25.08 7.66 -2.52
CA SER A 54 -24.08 6.90 -3.27
C SER A 54 -22.68 7.08 -2.65
N ASP A 55 -22.33 8.31 -2.30
CA ASP A 55 -21.04 8.65 -1.71
C ASP A 55 -20.88 8.09 -0.31
N ARG A 56 -21.91 8.13 0.54
CA ARG A 56 -21.90 7.44 1.84
C ARG A 56 -21.72 5.93 1.70
N GLN A 57 -22.33 5.32 0.68
CA GLN A 57 -22.16 3.90 0.41
C GLN A 57 -20.72 3.58 -0.01
N ARG A 58 -20.13 4.39 -0.89
CA ARG A 58 -18.72 4.27 -1.31
C ARG A 58 -17.75 4.47 -0.15
N GLU A 59 -17.95 5.51 0.65
CA GLU A 59 -17.18 5.77 1.87
C GLU A 59 -17.17 4.53 2.77
N LYS A 60 -18.34 3.95 3.05
CA LYS A 60 -18.44 2.72 3.86
C LYS A 60 -17.75 1.52 3.21
N GLN A 61 -17.83 1.38 1.89
CA GLN A 61 -17.10 0.33 1.17
C GLN A 61 -15.59 0.49 1.31
N TYR A 62 -15.07 1.70 1.14
CA TYR A 62 -13.66 1.99 1.35
C TYR A 62 -13.21 1.70 2.77
N MET A 63 -14.00 2.07 3.79
CA MET A 63 -13.67 1.79 5.19
C MET A 63 -13.60 0.27 5.48
N ASN A 64 -14.51 -0.51 4.91
CA ASN A 64 -14.45 -1.97 5.02
C ASN A 64 -13.22 -2.56 4.32
N SER A 65 -12.92 -2.11 3.10
CA SER A 65 -11.72 -2.54 2.38
C SER A 65 -10.44 -2.17 3.12
N LEU A 66 -10.40 -0.97 3.70
CA LEU A 66 -9.26 -0.50 4.48
C LEU A 66 -9.05 -1.34 5.75
N ILE A 67 -10.12 -1.70 6.48
CA ILE A 67 -10.00 -2.62 7.63
C ILE A 67 -9.38 -3.95 7.20
N ASN A 68 -9.78 -4.50 6.05
CA ASN A 68 -9.22 -5.77 5.57
C ASN A 68 -7.74 -5.63 5.19
N ASP A 69 -7.35 -4.52 4.56
CA ASP A 69 -5.94 -4.21 4.28
C ASP A 69 -5.15 -4.11 5.60
N LEU A 70 -5.64 -3.36 6.60
CA LEU A 70 -5.00 -3.22 7.92
C LEU A 70 -4.86 -4.56 8.66
N LYS A 71 -5.86 -5.46 8.57
CA LYS A 71 -5.76 -6.82 9.14
C LYS A 71 -4.66 -7.65 8.47
N SER A 72 -4.56 -7.57 7.15
CA SER A 72 -3.49 -8.24 6.40
C SER A 72 -2.12 -7.67 6.76
N ASP A 73 -2.01 -6.33 6.83
CA ASP A 73 -0.78 -5.64 7.16
C ASP A 73 -0.30 -6.00 8.57
N THR A 74 -1.17 -5.93 9.58
CA THR A 74 -0.83 -6.27 10.98
C THR A 74 -0.38 -7.73 11.14
N THR A 75 -1.00 -8.66 10.41
CA THR A 75 -0.59 -10.07 10.40
C THR A 75 0.81 -10.22 9.79
N GLN A 76 1.05 -9.62 8.60
CA GLN A 76 2.35 -9.66 7.95
C GLN A 76 3.44 -9.02 8.83
N ILE A 77 3.15 -7.85 9.42
CA ILE A 77 4.08 -7.14 10.30
C ILE A 77 4.47 -8.04 11.48
N GLN A 78 3.50 -8.73 12.09
CA GLN A 78 3.78 -9.60 13.21
C GLN A 78 4.73 -10.75 12.86
N ASP A 79 4.51 -11.41 11.71
CA ASP A 79 5.37 -12.49 11.23
C ASP A 79 6.79 -11.98 10.92
N VAL A 80 6.90 -10.81 10.29
CA VAL A 80 8.17 -10.15 9.98
C VAL A 80 8.93 -9.79 11.27
N CYS A 81 8.27 -9.19 12.26
CA CYS A 81 8.86 -8.86 13.55
C CYS A 81 9.40 -10.09 14.29
N ILE A 82 8.68 -11.22 14.25
CA ILE A 82 9.14 -12.48 14.85
C ILE A 82 10.40 -12.98 14.14
N SER A 83 10.41 -12.94 12.81
CA SER A 83 11.57 -13.34 12.00
C SER A 83 12.80 -12.47 12.31
N ILE A 84 12.63 -11.15 12.37
CA ILE A 84 13.73 -10.21 12.68
C ILE A 84 14.26 -10.42 14.09
N LYS A 85 13.40 -10.63 15.10
CA LYS A 85 13.86 -10.93 16.47
C LYS A 85 14.71 -12.19 16.53
N ASN A 86 14.33 -13.24 15.82
CA ASN A 86 15.14 -14.45 15.71
C ASN A 86 16.46 -14.20 14.98
N GLN A 87 16.45 -13.37 13.94
CA GLN A 87 17.64 -12.98 13.19
C GLN A 87 18.62 -12.18 14.06
N ILE A 88 18.12 -11.21 14.84
CA ILE A 88 18.92 -10.40 15.79
C ILE A 88 19.68 -11.31 16.76
N VAL A 89 18.99 -12.26 17.42
CA VAL A 89 19.63 -13.20 18.37
C VAL A 89 20.70 -14.07 17.69
N GLY A 90 20.46 -14.47 16.44
CA GLY A 90 21.42 -15.22 15.65
C GLY A 90 22.65 -14.41 15.24
N ILE A 91 22.45 -13.13 14.88
CA ILE A 91 23.53 -12.19 14.57
C ILE A 91 24.35 -11.88 15.84
N ASP A 92 23.72 -11.70 16.99
CA ASP A 92 24.44 -11.53 18.28
C ASP A 92 25.34 -12.74 18.56
N SER A 93 24.85 -13.95 18.25
CA SER A 93 25.65 -15.17 18.38
C SER A 93 26.83 -15.22 17.39
N LEU A 94 26.65 -14.73 16.16
CA LEU A 94 27.73 -14.58 15.18
C LEU A 94 28.80 -13.61 15.67
N LEU A 95 28.39 -12.43 16.12
CA LEU A 95 29.29 -11.40 16.63
C LEU A 95 30.09 -11.91 17.82
N HIS A 96 29.46 -12.64 18.74
CA HIS A 96 30.15 -13.29 19.85
C HIS A 96 31.20 -14.31 19.37
N VAL A 97 30.92 -15.08 18.31
CA VAL A 97 31.92 -15.98 17.72
C VAL A 97 33.10 -15.19 17.15
N MET A 98 32.83 -14.10 16.42
CA MET A 98 33.85 -13.23 15.83
C MET A 98 34.74 -12.54 16.87
N GLU A 99 34.18 -12.17 18.02
CA GLU A 99 34.91 -11.58 19.14
C GLU A 99 35.80 -12.60 19.89
N ASN A 100 35.61 -13.90 19.66
CA ASN A 100 36.30 -14.98 20.36
C ASN A 100 36.94 -15.98 19.38
N PRO A 101 37.86 -15.55 18.49
CA PRO A 101 38.39 -16.37 17.41
C PRO A 101 39.22 -17.57 17.88
N ASP A 102 39.76 -17.54 19.11
CA ASP A 102 40.56 -18.63 19.68
C ASP A 102 39.73 -19.84 20.15
N GLN A 103 38.40 -19.75 20.12
CA GLN A 103 37.54 -20.86 20.53
C GLN A 103 37.57 -22.01 19.52
N HIS A 104 37.53 -23.24 20.03
CA HIS A 104 37.44 -24.44 19.20
C HIS A 104 36.29 -24.37 18.19
N ASN A 105 36.52 -24.84 16.96
CA ASN A 105 35.57 -24.80 15.85
C ASN A 105 35.09 -23.38 15.47
N PHE A 106 35.92 -22.35 15.67
CA PHE A 106 35.61 -20.97 15.28
C PHE A 106 35.05 -20.89 13.86
N VAL A 107 35.77 -21.41 12.87
CA VAL A 107 35.39 -21.31 11.45
C VAL A 107 34.04 -21.99 11.21
N ASN A 108 33.83 -23.21 11.71
CA ASN A 108 32.56 -23.92 11.54
C ASN A 108 31.38 -23.15 12.17
N ARG A 109 31.58 -22.59 13.37
CA ARG A 109 30.55 -21.78 14.04
C ARG A 109 30.28 -20.49 13.30
N PHE A 110 31.32 -19.83 12.80
CA PHE A 110 31.21 -18.64 11.96
C PHE A 110 30.36 -18.95 10.71
N TYR A 111 30.69 -20.00 9.94
CA TYR A 111 29.90 -20.45 8.80
C TYR A 111 28.45 -20.75 9.20
N TYR A 112 28.23 -21.47 10.29
CA TYR A 112 26.88 -21.82 10.74
C TYR A 112 26.02 -20.57 11.00
N PHE A 113 26.51 -19.63 11.81
CA PHE A 113 25.72 -18.45 12.15
C PHE A 113 25.57 -17.48 10.97
N ALA A 114 26.62 -17.25 10.19
CA ALA A 114 26.57 -16.40 8.99
C ALA A 114 25.55 -16.96 7.97
N LEU A 115 25.68 -18.24 7.60
CA LEU A 115 24.77 -18.84 6.62
C LEU A 115 23.32 -18.95 7.13
N LYS A 116 23.11 -19.11 8.44
CA LYS A 116 21.76 -19.22 9.01
C LYS A 116 21.06 -17.88 9.15
N TYR A 117 21.78 -16.82 9.50
CA TYR A 117 21.19 -15.54 9.93
C TYR A 117 21.51 -14.35 9.02
N LEU A 118 22.47 -14.47 8.09
CA LEU A 118 22.84 -13.42 7.13
C LEU A 118 22.46 -13.74 5.68
N ASN A 119 21.73 -14.83 5.42
CA ASN A 119 21.33 -15.25 4.07
C ASN A 119 19.82 -15.29 3.84
N SER A 120 19.03 -14.81 4.80
CA SER A 120 17.58 -14.65 4.66
C SER A 120 17.17 -13.23 5.02
N ALA A 121 16.35 -12.63 4.17
CA ALA A 121 15.81 -11.31 4.38
C ALA A 121 14.29 -11.37 4.20
N THR A 122 13.56 -11.13 5.28
CA THR A 122 12.09 -11.09 5.28
C THR A 122 11.67 -9.66 5.58
N PHE A 123 10.99 -9.01 4.64
CA PHE A 123 10.59 -7.61 4.77
C PHE A 123 9.08 -7.44 4.57
N TYR A 124 8.52 -6.43 5.23
CA TYR A 124 7.15 -5.99 5.04
C TYR A 124 6.98 -5.35 3.66
N SER A 125 5.89 -5.71 2.98
CA SER A 125 5.53 -5.16 1.65
C SER A 125 4.29 -4.26 1.70
N GLY A 126 3.36 -4.51 2.64
CA GLY A 126 2.13 -3.74 2.82
C GLY A 126 1.11 -3.82 1.69
N SER A 127 -0.14 -3.48 1.99
CA SER A 127 -1.21 -3.31 1.00
C SER A 127 -1.46 -1.83 0.69
N ASP A 128 -1.12 -1.42 -0.54
CA ASP A 128 -1.44 -0.07 -1.04
C ASP A 128 -2.80 -0.01 -1.75
N ARG A 129 -3.58 -1.11 -1.75
CA ARG A 129 -4.76 -1.25 -2.60
C ARG A 129 -5.80 -0.18 -2.31
N THR A 130 -6.33 -0.13 -1.07
CA THR A 130 -7.43 0.77 -0.75
C THR A 130 -6.99 2.23 -0.77
N ILE A 131 -5.78 2.53 -0.29
CA ILE A 131 -5.26 3.91 -0.33
C ILE A 131 -5.00 4.41 -1.75
N SER A 132 -4.50 3.56 -2.64
CA SER A 132 -4.28 3.93 -4.04
C SER A 132 -5.61 4.22 -4.73
N GLN A 133 -6.65 3.45 -4.42
CA GLN A 133 -8.00 3.72 -4.91
C GLN A 133 -8.56 5.03 -4.35
N LEU A 134 -8.46 5.26 -3.04
CA LEU A 134 -8.89 6.50 -2.38
C LEU A 134 -8.20 7.74 -2.95
N LYS A 135 -6.89 7.66 -3.22
CA LYS A 135 -6.11 8.75 -3.84
C LYS A 135 -6.53 8.98 -5.29
N SER A 136 -6.65 7.90 -6.08
CA SER A 136 -6.92 7.99 -7.53
C SER A 136 -8.35 8.41 -7.86
N SER A 137 -9.33 8.01 -7.05
CA SER A 137 -10.75 8.35 -7.27
C SER A 137 -11.17 9.69 -6.65
N GLY A 138 -10.26 10.39 -5.96
CA GLY A 138 -10.63 11.50 -5.09
C GLY A 138 -11.45 11.07 -3.87
N GLY A 139 -11.49 9.77 -3.56
CA GLY A 139 -12.28 9.16 -2.49
C GLY A 139 -11.96 9.68 -1.09
N LEU A 140 -10.77 10.25 -0.87
CA LEU A 140 -10.46 10.93 0.40
C LEU A 140 -11.43 12.09 0.71
N ARG A 141 -11.97 12.77 -0.32
CA ARG A 141 -12.97 13.84 -0.14
C ARG A 141 -14.33 13.30 0.31
N LEU A 142 -14.60 12.01 0.09
CA LEU A 142 -15.84 11.37 0.51
C LEU A 142 -15.85 11.05 2.01
N ILE A 143 -14.69 11.05 2.67
CA ILE A 143 -14.56 10.76 4.10
C ILE A 143 -15.05 11.97 4.90
N GLN A 144 -16.26 11.88 5.45
CA GLN A 144 -16.90 13.02 6.14
C GLN A 144 -16.25 13.31 7.50
N LYS A 145 -15.72 12.28 8.14
CA LYS A 145 -15.06 12.37 9.44
C LYS A 145 -13.59 12.71 9.23
N ILE A 146 -13.27 14.01 9.26
CA ILE A 146 -11.93 14.55 8.99
C ILE A 146 -10.85 13.82 9.80
N PHE A 147 -11.08 13.59 11.10
CA PHE A 147 -10.14 12.88 11.97
C PHE A 147 -9.79 11.45 11.49
N ILE A 148 -10.69 10.79 10.76
CA ILE A 148 -10.41 9.47 10.16
C ILE A 148 -9.53 9.64 8.94
N SER A 149 -9.83 10.62 8.09
CA SER A 149 -8.99 10.94 6.93
C SER A 149 -7.56 11.27 7.38
N ASP A 150 -7.40 12.10 8.41
CA ASP A 150 -6.09 12.44 8.99
C ASP A 150 -5.38 11.19 9.52
N SER A 151 -6.09 10.31 10.23
CA SER A 151 -5.52 9.07 10.77
C SER A 151 -5.09 8.10 9.65
N ILE A 152 -5.84 8.03 8.55
CA ILE A 152 -5.48 7.24 7.36
C ILE A 152 -4.20 7.80 6.73
N VAL A 153 -4.13 9.12 6.53
CA VAL A 153 -2.96 9.77 5.95
C VAL A 153 -1.72 9.55 6.82
N ASN A 154 -1.86 9.67 8.14
CA ASN A 154 -0.75 9.42 9.08
C ASN A 154 -0.25 7.98 8.99
N TYR A 155 -1.14 6.98 9.06
CA TYR A 155 -0.78 5.56 8.92
C TYR A 155 0.01 5.29 7.65
N TYR A 156 -0.46 5.80 6.50
CA TYR A 156 0.23 5.57 5.23
C TYR A 156 1.54 6.35 5.12
N SER A 157 1.67 7.51 5.78
CA SER A 157 2.96 8.20 5.91
C SER A 157 3.96 7.38 6.72
N SER A 158 3.52 6.76 7.81
CA SER A 158 4.35 5.83 8.61
C SER A 158 4.71 4.57 7.82
N SER A 159 3.77 4.02 7.04
CA SER A 159 4.01 2.90 6.13
C SER A 159 5.06 3.23 5.07
N ASP A 160 5.02 4.43 4.48
CA ASP A 160 6.03 4.88 3.52
C ASP A 160 7.42 5.03 4.18
N ASN A 161 7.49 5.48 5.44
CA ASN A 161 8.75 5.50 6.20
C ASN A 161 9.29 4.08 6.46
N VAL A 162 8.42 3.11 6.77
CA VAL A 162 8.81 1.70 6.89
C VAL A 162 9.37 1.18 5.57
N LYS A 163 8.74 1.48 4.42
CA LYS A 163 9.25 1.10 3.09
C LYS A 163 10.64 1.69 2.80
N TYR A 164 10.87 2.95 3.17
CA TYR A 164 12.20 3.55 3.06
C TYR A 164 13.25 2.79 3.88
N ASN A 165 12.90 2.37 5.10
CA ASN A 165 13.78 1.58 5.96
C ASN A 165 13.98 0.15 5.44
N THR A 166 12.98 -0.44 4.78
CA THR A 166 13.15 -1.71 4.06
C THR A 166 14.28 -1.61 3.02
N GLU A 167 14.27 -0.56 2.19
CA GLU A 167 15.32 -0.33 1.19
C GLU A 167 16.71 -0.11 1.82
N PHE A 168 16.76 0.60 2.95
CA PHE A 168 17.99 0.78 3.71
C PHE A 168 18.55 -0.55 4.23
N CYS A 169 17.70 -1.37 4.87
CA CYS A 169 18.08 -2.70 5.36
C CYS A 169 18.55 -3.62 4.21
N LEU A 170 17.86 -3.60 3.07
CA LEU A 170 18.25 -4.34 1.87
C LEU A 170 19.63 -3.94 1.36
N LYS A 171 19.95 -2.64 1.39
CA LYS A 171 21.26 -2.14 0.97
C LYS A 171 22.38 -2.65 1.89
N GLU A 172 22.17 -2.64 3.20
CA GLU A 172 23.16 -3.16 4.16
C GLU A 172 23.30 -4.68 4.05
N PHE A 173 22.18 -5.40 3.90
CA PHE A 173 22.16 -6.84 3.63
C PHE A 173 22.98 -7.21 2.37
N ASN A 174 22.84 -6.46 1.28
CA ASN A 174 23.62 -6.74 0.07
C ASN A 174 25.13 -6.59 0.28
N LYS A 175 25.59 -5.65 1.11
CA LYS A 175 27.02 -5.53 1.44
C LYS A 175 27.53 -6.76 2.17
N ILE A 176 26.73 -7.29 3.09
CA ILE A 176 27.03 -8.54 3.81
C ILE A 176 27.22 -9.69 2.82
N LEU A 177 26.27 -9.86 1.89
CA LEU A 177 26.36 -10.93 0.89
C LEU A 177 27.60 -10.81 0.00
N GLU A 178 28.03 -9.59 -0.36
CA GLU A 178 29.27 -9.41 -1.11
C GLU A 178 30.50 -9.80 -0.28
N SER A 179 30.58 -9.38 0.98
CA SER A 179 31.69 -9.73 1.86
C SER A 179 31.73 -11.22 2.21
N GLU A 180 30.58 -11.89 2.35
CA GLU A 180 30.55 -13.35 2.50
C GLU A 180 31.14 -14.07 1.28
N LYS A 181 30.88 -13.60 0.06
CA LYS A 181 31.45 -14.19 -1.17
C LYS A 181 32.98 -14.07 -1.22
N GLU A 182 33.53 -13.00 -0.65
CA GLU A 182 34.97 -12.76 -0.58
C GLU A 182 35.65 -13.62 0.50
N MET A 183 34.97 -13.83 1.63
CA MET A 183 35.55 -14.49 2.80
C MET A 183 35.29 -15.99 2.86
N MET A 184 34.21 -16.49 2.24
CA MET A 184 33.69 -17.84 2.49
C MET A 184 33.68 -18.72 1.23
N TYR A 185 34.02 -19.99 1.41
CA TYR A 185 33.81 -21.04 0.40
C TYR A 185 32.33 -21.44 0.34
N LEU A 186 31.56 -20.75 -0.51
CA LEU A 186 30.12 -21.03 -0.70
C LEU A 186 29.81 -22.45 -1.22
N LYS A 187 30.82 -23.25 -1.63
CA LYS A 187 30.66 -24.67 -1.98
C LYS A 187 30.00 -25.46 -0.84
N TYR A 188 30.21 -25.06 0.41
CA TYR A 188 29.63 -25.74 1.57
C TYR A 188 28.10 -25.68 1.60
N LEU A 189 27.48 -24.64 1.03
CA LEU A 189 26.02 -24.53 0.86
C LEU A 189 25.42 -25.59 -0.06
N ARG A 190 26.21 -26.14 -1.00
CA ARG A 190 25.76 -27.23 -1.89
C ARG A 190 25.86 -28.60 -1.26
N VAL A 191 26.77 -28.77 -0.30
CA VAL A 191 27.19 -30.08 0.20
C VAL A 191 26.54 -30.40 1.54
N TYR A 192 26.32 -29.38 2.37
CA TYR A 192 25.89 -29.57 3.75
C TYR A 192 24.59 -28.84 4.05
N LYS A 193 23.75 -29.47 4.88
CA LYS A 193 22.68 -28.76 5.57
C LYS A 193 23.30 -27.82 6.59
N ILE A 194 22.75 -26.61 6.73
CA ILE A 194 23.24 -25.58 7.65
C ILE A 194 23.42 -26.14 9.06
N ASP A 195 22.43 -26.88 9.58
CA ASP A 195 22.48 -27.43 10.94
C ASP A 195 23.55 -28.52 11.15
N SER A 196 24.15 -29.06 10.07
CA SER A 196 25.24 -30.04 10.15
C SER A 196 26.63 -29.40 10.17
N ILE A 197 26.75 -28.12 9.79
CA ILE A 197 28.01 -27.39 9.66
C ILE A 197 28.86 -27.39 10.95
N PRO A 198 28.28 -27.22 12.16
CA PRO A 198 29.07 -27.21 13.40
C PRO A 198 29.84 -28.52 13.68
N HIS A 199 29.47 -29.62 13.03
CA HIS A 199 30.02 -30.96 13.26
C HIS A 199 30.96 -31.46 12.15
N LEU A 200 31.25 -30.63 11.15
CA LEU A 200 32.15 -30.98 10.05
C LEU A 200 33.62 -30.96 10.50
N GLU A 201 34.46 -31.72 9.79
CA GLU A 201 35.92 -31.56 9.91
C GLU A 201 36.31 -30.14 9.47
N GLU A 202 37.31 -29.57 10.16
CA GLU A 202 37.71 -28.15 10.15
C GLU A 202 37.50 -27.45 8.81
N LEU A 203 36.51 -26.56 8.76
CA LEU A 203 36.29 -25.71 7.60
C LEU A 203 37.35 -24.61 7.56
N GLU A 204 37.61 -24.11 6.36
CA GLU A 204 38.56 -23.02 6.11
C GLU A 204 37.83 -21.77 5.59
N LEU A 205 38.40 -20.59 5.85
CA LEU A 205 38.01 -19.34 5.21
C LEU A 205 38.80 -19.19 3.90
N LEU A 206 38.18 -18.56 2.89
CA LEU A 206 38.87 -18.21 1.65
C LEU A 206 39.91 -17.10 1.90
N ILE A 207 39.54 -16.13 2.76
CA ILE A 207 40.41 -15.02 3.18
C ILE A 207 40.35 -14.94 4.70
N ASN A 208 41.53 -14.97 5.34
CA ASN A 208 41.71 -14.83 6.79
C ASN A 208 42.59 -13.62 7.11
N ASP A 209 42.26 -12.48 6.50
CA ASP A 209 42.92 -11.20 6.73
C ASP A 209 42.20 -10.43 7.85
N PRO A 210 42.90 -10.00 8.91
CA PRO A 210 42.27 -9.30 10.05
C PRO A 210 41.52 -8.02 9.67
N ASP A 211 41.99 -7.27 8.67
CA ASP A 211 41.34 -6.02 8.25
C ASP A 211 40.03 -6.32 7.52
N ILE A 212 40.00 -7.38 6.71
CA ILE A 212 38.79 -7.84 6.01
C ILE A 212 37.77 -8.41 7.01
N ILE A 213 38.23 -9.17 8.01
CA ILE A 213 37.36 -9.69 9.08
C ILE A 213 36.77 -8.55 9.90
N ASN A 214 37.57 -7.54 10.25
CA ASN A 214 37.09 -6.35 10.97
C ASN A 214 36.11 -5.52 10.14
N GLN A 215 36.33 -5.40 8.82
CA GLN A 215 35.39 -4.74 7.93
C GLN A 215 34.05 -5.47 7.89
N PHE A 216 34.06 -6.80 7.78
CA PHE A 216 32.86 -7.62 7.83
C PHE A 216 32.14 -7.49 9.17
N TYR A 217 32.86 -7.55 10.29
CA TYR A 217 32.30 -7.33 11.64
C TYR A 217 31.54 -6.00 11.71
N ASN A 218 32.14 -4.91 11.23
CA ASN A 218 31.51 -3.60 11.23
C ASN A 218 30.24 -3.59 10.37
N GLN A 219 30.26 -4.20 9.19
CA GLN A 219 29.06 -4.31 8.35
C GLN A 219 27.95 -5.09 9.06
N VAL A 220 28.28 -6.18 9.75
CA VAL A 220 27.31 -6.99 10.51
C VAL A 220 26.67 -6.15 11.63
N ILE A 221 27.48 -5.35 12.35
CA ILE A 221 26.97 -4.42 13.38
C ILE A 221 26.03 -3.35 12.78
N TYR A 222 26.37 -2.79 11.62
CA TYR A 222 25.49 -1.83 10.94
C TYR A 222 24.18 -2.47 10.51
N TYR A 223 24.23 -3.69 9.96
CA TYR A 223 23.04 -4.43 9.57
C TYR A 223 22.17 -4.78 10.79
N LEU A 224 22.78 -5.26 11.88
CA LEU A 224 22.10 -5.51 13.16
C LEU A 224 21.37 -4.25 13.65
N SER A 225 22.06 -3.11 13.65
CA SER A 225 21.49 -1.82 14.06
C SER A 225 20.30 -1.42 13.17
N SER A 226 20.39 -1.65 11.86
CA SER A 226 19.29 -1.39 10.93
C SER A 226 18.08 -2.29 11.18
N LEU A 227 18.30 -3.58 11.50
CA LEU A 227 17.23 -4.53 11.80
C LEU A 227 16.50 -4.18 13.10
N ILE A 228 17.25 -3.75 14.13
CA ILE A 228 16.66 -3.29 15.39
C ILE A 228 15.76 -2.08 15.15
N ASN A 229 16.26 -1.07 14.43
CA ASN A 229 15.46 0.12 14.10
C ASN A 229 14.23 -0.23 13.26
N TYR A 230 14.40 -1.08 12.24
CA TYR A 230 13.31 -1.52 11.39
C TYR A 230 12.22 -2.27 12.18
N ASN A 231 12.60 -3.15 13.11
CA ASN A 231 11.66 -3.88 13.96
C ASN A 231 10.89 -2.94 14.91
N ILE A 232 11.50 -1.85 15.39
CA ILE A 232 10.80 -0.81 16.16
C ILE A 232 9.76 -0.13 15.29
N LEU A 233 10.14 0.36 14.10
CA LEU A 233 9.22 1.04 13.18
C LEU A 233 8.04 0.16 12.75
N LEU A 234 8.28 -1.13 12.54
CA LEU A 234 7.23 -2.10 12.26
C LEU A 234 6.27 -2.27 13.44
N THR A 235 6.80 -2.31 14.66
CA THR A 235 5.98 -2.41 15.88
C THR A 235 5.09 -1.18 16.02
N ASP A 236 5.64 0.03 15.84
CA ASP A 236 4.89 1.29 15.87
C ASP A 236 3.81 1.33 14.78
N LEU A 237 4.15 0.92 13.54
CA LEU A 237 3.19 0.87 12.43
C LEU A 237 2.02 -0.09 12.73
N LYS A 238 2.30 -1.22 13.40
CA LYS A 238 1.25 -2.16 13.82
C LYS A 238 0.32 -1.53 14.86
N GLU A 239 0.85 -0.81 15.84
CA GLU A 239 0.04 -0.12 16.85
C GLU A 239 -0.82 0.99 16.24
N GLU A 240 -0.27 1.73 15.26
CA GLU A 240 -1.04 2.70 14.47
C GLU A 240 -2.17 2.02 13.68
N ALA A 241 -1.89 0.89 13.02
CA ALA A 241 -2.89 0.12 12.28
C ALA A 241 -4.03 -0.39 13.19
N ASP A 242 -3.69 -0.93 14.36
CA ASP A 242 -4.66 -1.42 15.35
C ASP A 242 -5.55 -0.27 15.86
N THR A 243 -4.94 0.88 16.12
CA THR A 243 -5.65 2.10 16.54
C THR A 243 -6.59 2.62 15.45
N LEU A 244 -6.10 2.70 14.20
CA LEU A 244 -6.89 3.14 13.06
C LEU A 244 -8.06 2.18 12.79
N MET A 245 -7.82 0.88 12.84
CA MET A 245 -8.87 -0.13 12.66
C MET A 245 -9.97 0.02 13.73
N LYS A 246 -9.60 0.21 15.00
CA LYS A 246 -10.56 0.47 16.08
C LYS A 246 -11.36 1.75 15.82
N LEU A 247 -10.68 2.83 15.46
CA LEU A 247 -11.29 4.13 15.17
C LEU A 247 -12.32 4.05 14.04
N ILE A 248 -12.00 3.35 12.95
CA ILE A 248 -12.91 3.15 11.81
C ILE A 248 -14.11 2.31 12.24
N LYS A 249 -13.88 1.20 12.96
CA LYS A 249 -14.97 0.32 13.41
C LYS A 249 -15.99 1.06 14.27
N GLU A 250 -15.53 1.81 15.26
CA GLU A 250 -16.37 2.62 16.15
C GLU A 250 -17.12 3.70 15.37
N SER A 251 -16.43 4.40 14.47
CA SER A 251 -17.00 5.52 13.73
C SER A 251 -18.03 5.13 12.67
N TYR A 252 -17.99 3.91 12.15
CA TYR A 252 -18.91 3.43 11.12
C TYR A 252 -19.83 2.29 11.59
N ASN A 253 -19.81 1.97 12.90
CA ASN A 253 -20.55 0.85 13.49
C ASN A 253 -20.32 -0.47 12.72
N LEU A 254 -19.06 -0.72 12.35
CA LEU A 254 -18.67 -1.94 11.66
C LEU A 254 -18.36 -3.02 12.69
N LYS A 255 -19.01 -4.19 12.55
CA LYS A 255 -18.67 -5.36 13.37
C LYS A 255 -17.45 -6.05 12.78
N ASP A 256 -16.69 -6.74 13.62
CA ASP A 256 -15.80 -7.76 13.09
C ASP A 256 -16.63 -8.77 12.32
N ALA A 257 -16.23 -9.02 11.06
CA ALA A 257 -16.69 -10.21 10.36
C ALA A 257 -16.25 -11.38 11.25
N SER A 258 -17.24 -12.04 11.85
CA SER A 258 -17.07 -13.16 12.77
C SER A 258 -16.04 -14.15 12.23
N GLU A 259 -15.05 -14.45 13.08
CA GLU A 259 -14.13 -15.59 12.97
C GLU A 259 -14.86 -16.90 12.64
#